data_AF-A0A8T2IAP2-F1
#
_entry.id   AF-A0A8T2IAP2-F1
#
_cell.length_a   1.000
_cell.length_b   1.000
_cell.length_c   1.000
_cell.angle_alpha   90.00
_cell.angle_beta   90.00
_cell.angle_gamma   90.00
#
_symmetry.space_group_name_H-M   'P 1'
#
loop_
_entity.id
_entity.type
_entity.pdbx_description
1 polymer ?
#
loop_
_entity_poly.entity_id
_entity_poly.type
_entity_poly.pdbx_seq_one_letter_code
_entity_poly.pdbx_strand_id
1 'polypeptide(L)'
;MKNFHGLMPAIDDVIVSMGVENSQDWFCKPLPEGTIREFHRPLVKQPKDPKYSPIMKIKIPVDKSGVPTAEIYNEAKERVSIDSIAKGSSITCIIELSPVWFVNKTFGLTWKLVQAAVTPGPQNFAGYSLLEEEEDW
;
A
#
# COMPACT_ATOMS: atom_id res chain seq x y z
N MET A 1 16.85 12.37 -8.70
CA MET A 1 15.98 11.35 -8.05
C MET A 1 14.53 11.79 -8.19
N LYS A 2 13.65 10.97 -8.77
CA LYS A 2 12.20 11.25 -8.70
C LYS A 2 11.75 10.99 -7.27
N ASN A 3 11.18 12.00 -6.61
CA ASN A 3 10.54 11.84 -5.31
C ASN A 3 9.37 10.85 -5.44
N PHE A 4 9.16 10.01 -4.43
CA PHE A 4 8.00 9.13 -4.31
C PHE A 4 6.66 9.80 -4.69
N HIS A 5 6.45 11.05 -4.26
CA HIS A 5 5.24 11.81 -4.58
C HIS A 5 5.08 12.14 -6.08
N GLY A 6 6.17 12.26 -6.83
CA GLY A 6 6.12 12.46 -8.28
C GLY A 6 6.12 11.15 -9.06
N LEU A 7 6.58 10.05 -8.45
CA LEU A 7 6.59 8.74 -9.09
C LEU A 7 5.18 8.14 -9.22
N MET A 8 4.34 8.26 -8.18
CA MET A 8 3.01 7.67 -8.21
C MET A 8 2.11 8.21 -9.34
N PRO A 9 1.97 9.55 -9.53
CA PRO A 9 1.20 10.08 -10.65
C PRO A 9 1.79 9.70 -12.01
N ALA A 10 3.13 9.62 -12.12
CA ALA A 10 3.77 9.22 -13.37
C ALA A 10 3.45 7.76 -13.74
N ILE A 11 3.34 6.86 -12.75
CA ILE A 11 2.89 5.48 -13.00
C ILE A 11 1.41 5.47 -13.41
N ASP A 12 0.57 6.28 -12.76
CA ASP A 12 -0.84 6.41 -13.13
C ASP A 12 -1.00 6.89 -14.58
N ASP A 13 -0.21 7.87 -15.03
CA ASP A 13 -0.26 8.37 -16.41
C ASP A 13 0.19 7.32 -17.44
N VAL A 14 1.22 6.52 -17.14
CA VAL A 14 1.65 5.42 -18.00
C VAL A 14 0.54 4.37 -18.16
N ILE A 15 -0.16 4.04 -17.07
CA ILE A 15 -1.27 3.07 -17.09
C ILE A 15 -2.47 3.60 -17.86
N VAL A 16 -2.76 4.90 -17.74
CA VAL A 16 -3.80 5.55 -18.54
C VAL A 16 -3.45 5.53 -20.02
N SER A 17 -2.19 5.84 -20.41
CA SER A 17 -1.74 5.76 -21.80
C SER A 17 -1.92 4.35 -22.36
N MET A 18 -1.46 3.33 -21.63
CA MET A 18 -1.67 1.93 -22.01
C MET A 18 -3.16 1.59 -22.12
N GLY A 19 -4.00 2.11 -21.22
CA GLY A 19 -5.45 1.92 -21.28
C GLY A 19 -6.11 2.55 -22.52
N VAL A 20 -5.59 3.66 -23.02
CA VAL A 20 -6.05 4.28 -24.27
C VAL A 20 -5.62 3.43 -25.47
N GLU A 21 -4.33 3.09 -25.53
CA GLU A 21 -3.72 2.28 -26.59
C GLU A 21 -4.41 0.91 -26.73
N ASN A 22 -4.77 0.30 -25.61
CA ASN A 22 -5.40 -1.03 -25.55
C ASN A 22 -6.92 -0.95 -25.33
N SER A 23 -7.55 0.21 -25.52
CA SER A 23 -8.95 0.41 -25.16
C SER A 23 -9.92 -0.52 -25.90
N GLN A 24 -9.60 -0.85 -27.16
CA GLN A 24 -10.34 -1.83 -27.95
C GLN A 24 -10.37 -3.21 -27.28
N ASP A 25 -9.24 -3.69 -26.76
CA ASP A 25 -9.13 -5.01 -26.15
C ASP A 25 -9.62 -5.02 -24.69
N TRP A 26 -9.34 -3.96 -23.94
CA TRP A 26 -9.66 -3.88 -22.52
C TRP A 26 -11.14 -3.53 -22.26
N PHE A 27 -11.78 -2.78 -23.16
CA PHE A 27 -13.14 -2.27 -22.98
C PHE A 27 -14.08 -2.56 -24.15
N CYS A 28 -13.64 -3.39 -25.12
CA CYS A 28 -14.38 -3.78 -26.32
C CYS A 28 -14.73 -2.61 -27.26
N LYS A 29 -14.11 -1.44 -27.09
CA LYS A 29 -14.29 -0.26 -27.95
C LYS A 29 -13.18 0.77 -27.74
N PRO A 30 -12.86 1.59 -28.75
CA PRO A 30 -11.91 2.67 -28.58
C PRO A 30 -12.49 3.72 -27.62
N LEU A 31 -11.69 4.14 -26.64
CA LEU A 31 -12.10 5.11 -25.63
C LEU A 31 -11.09 6.27 -25.56
N PRO A 32 -11.56 7.52 -25.43
CA PRO A 32 -10.66 8.66 -25.26
C PRO A 32 -10.03 8.65 -23.86
N GLU A 33 -8.89 9.33 -23.72
CA GLU A 33 -8.13 9.40 -22.46
C GLU A 33 -8.98 9.83 -21.27
N GLY A 34 -9.88 10.80 -21.44
CA GLY A 34 -10.76 11.26 -20.37
C GLY A 34 -11.60 10.14 -19.76
N THR A 35 -12.20 9.28 -20.60
CA THR A 35 -12.99 8.14 -20.12
C THR A 35 -12.11 7.06 -19.49
N ILE A 36 -10.93 6.79 -20.06
CA ILE A 36 -9.98 5.84 -19.47
C ILE A 36 -9.51 6.32 -18.09
N ARG A 37 -9.24 7.62 -17.94
CA ARG A 37 -8.82 8.23 -16.68
C ARG A 37 -9.92 8.17 -15.62
N GLU A 38 -11.20 8.26 -16.00
CA GLU A 38 -12.34 8.03 -15.09
C GLU A 38 -12.45 6.57 -14.62
N PHE A 39 -12.06 5.64 -15.48
CA PHE A 39 -12.09 4.21 -15.19
C PHE A 39 -10.90 3.75 -14.34
N HIS A 40 -9.75 4.43 -14.49
CA HIS A 40 -8.54 4.15 -13.72
C HIS A 40 -8.72 4.46 -12.23
N ARG A 41 -8.14 3.61 -11.38
CA ARG A 41 -8.05 3.82 -9.93
C ARG A 41 -6.64 4.29 -9.57
N PRO A 42 -6.47 5.56 -9.14
CA PRO A 42 -5.17 6.10 -8.78
C PRO A 42 -4.49 5.32 -7.66
N LEU A 43 -3.16 5.21 -7.75
CA LEU A 43 -2.33 4.55 -6.73
C LEU A 43 -2.37 5.28 -5.38
N VAL A 44 -2.42 6.62 -5.42
CA VAL A 44 -2.54 7.47 -4.23
C VAL A 44 -3.90 8.13 -4.21
N LYS A 45 -4.68 7.85 -3.16
CA LYS A 45 -5.96 8.49 -2.95
C LYS A 45 -5.76 9.84 -2.28
N GLN A 46 -6.11 10.89 -3.00
CA GLN A 46 -6.17 12.23 -2.43
C GLN A 46 -7.34 12.34 -1.45
N PRO A 47 -7.15 13.04 -0.32
CA PRO A 47 -8.19 13.25 0.66
C PRO A 47 -9.23 14.25 0.12
N LYS A 48 -10.50 14.10 0.55
CA LYS A 48 -11.54 15.08 0.21
C LYS A 48 -11.38 16.38 0.99
N ASP A 49 -10.92 16.25 2.24
CA ASP A 49 -10.66 17.36 3.15
C ASP A 49 -9.13 17.56 3.24
N PRO A 50 -8.60 18.76 2.90
CA PRO A 50 -7.18 19.07 2.95
C PRO A 50 -6.49 18.86 4.30
N LYS A 51 -7.26 18.74 5.40
CA LYS A 51 -6.74 18.45 6.73
C LYS A 51 -6.05 17.07 6.82
N TYR A 52 -6.47 16.12 6.00
CA TYR A 52 -5.91 14.76 6.02
C TYR A 52 -4.77 14.62 5.02
N SER A 53 -3.85 13.69 5.29
CA SER A 53 -2.79 13.36 4.33
C SER A 53 -3.29 12.37 3.25
N PRO A 54 -2.68 12.37 2.05
CA PRO A 54 -2.97 11.36 1.03
C PRO A 54 -2.69 9.95 1.51
N ILE A 55 -3.47 8.98 1.00
CA ILE A 55 -3.38 7.58 1.44
C ILE A 55 -3.03 6.69 0.26
N MET A 56 -2.03 5.82 0.45
CA MET A 56 -1.74 4.70 -0.44
C MET A 56 -2.11 3.38 0.26
N LYS A 57 -2.69 2.45 -0.49
CA LYS A 57 -3.01 1.11 0.02
C LYS A 57 -2.00 0.09 -0.50
N ILE A 58 -1.46 -0.71 0.40
CA ILE A 58 -0.62 -1.85 0.10
C ILE A 58 -1.36 -3.10 0.59
N LYS A 59 -1.50 -4.12 -0.26
CA LYS A 59 -2.09 -5.39 0.13
C LYS A 59 -1.04 -6.28 0.78
N ILE A 60 -1.43 -7.00 1.82
CA ILE A 60 -0.62 -8.06 2.38
C ILE A 60 -1.09 -9.38 1.75
N PRO A 61 -0.25 -10.05 0.95
CA PRO A 61 -0.59 -11.36 0.41
C PRO A 61 -0.70 -12.40 1.53
N VAL A 62 -1.63 -13.32 1.37
CA VAL A 62 -1.81 -14.49 2.23
C VAL A 62 -1.69 -15.76 1.39
N ASP A 63 -1.17 -16.83 2.00
CA ASP A 63 -1.12 -18.14 1.37
C ASP A 63 -2.50 -18.84 1.38
N LYS A 64 -2.55 -20.07 0.87
CA LYS A 64 -3.79 -20.87 0.84
C LYS A 64 -4.32 -21.23 2.24
N SER A 65 -3.47 -21.17 3.26
CA SER A 65 -3.80 -21.43 4.66
C SER A 65 -4.26 -20.16 5.39
N GLY A 66 -4.21 -19.00 4.73
CA GLY A 66 -4.57 -17.70 5.30
C GLY A 66 -3.42 -17.01 6.04
N VAL A 67 -2.19 -17.53 5.96
CA VAL A 67 -1.02 -16.97 6.65
C VAL A 67 -0.41 -15.84 5.80
N PRO A 68 -0.15 -14.65 6.36
CA PRO A 68 0.56 -13.59 5.66
C PRO A 68 1.93 -14.05 5.13
N THR A 69 2.20 -13.80 3.85
CA THR A 69 3.47 -14.20 3.23
C THR A 69 4.54 -13.11 3.30
N ALA A 70 4.17 -11.89 3.72
CA ALA A 70 5.12 -10.80 3.87
C ALA A 70 6.03 -11.02 5.08
N GLU A 71 7.31 -10.71 4.93
CA GLU A 71 8.29 -10.79 6.02
C GLU A 71 8.38 -9.45 6.76
N ILE A 72 8.25 -9.50 8.09
CA ILE A 72 8.19 -8.29 8.90
C ILE A 72 9.27 -8.38 9.97
N TYR A 73 10.04 -7.30 10.10
CA TYR A 73 11.19 -7.23 10.99
C TYR A 73 11.08 -6.06 11.96
N ASN A 74 11.55 -6.26 13.18
CA ASN A 74 11.75 -5.18 14.15
C ASN A 74 13.14 -4.51 13.94
N GLU A 75 13.48 -3.54 14.79
CA GLU A 75 14.76 -2.82 14.74
C GLU A 75 15.97 -3.72 15.00
N ALA A 76 15.79 -4.81 15.76
CA ALA A 76 16.79 -5.85 15.98
C ALA A 76 16.95 -6.82 14.80
N LYS A 77 16.23 -6.61 13.68
CA LYS A 77 16.17 -7.48 12.50
C LYS A 77 15.63 -8.88 12.81
N GLU A 78 14.84 -9.00 13.85
CA GLU A 78 14.14 -10.23 14.20
C GLU A 78 12.78 -10.26 13.53
N ARG A 79 12.37 -11.44 13.08
CA ARG A 79 11.07 -11.61 12.43
C ARG A 79 9.96 -11.48 13.46
N VAL A 80 8.97 -10.63 13.19
CA VAL A 80 7.82 -10.37 14.06
C VAL A 80 6.50 -10.61 13.34
N SER A 81 5.41 -10.74 14.12
CA SER A 81 4.06 -10.81 13.56
C SER A 81 3.68 -9.49 12.87
N ILE A 82 2.75 -9.57 11.92
CA ILE A 82 2.15 -8.39 11.30
C ILE A 82 1.39 -7.51 12.29
N ASP A 83 0.95 -8.09 13.40
CA ASP A 83 0.29 -7.36 14.49
C ASP A 83 1.21 -6.32 15.14
N SER A 84 2.54 -6.41 14.92
CA SER A 84 3.50 -5.39 15.33
C SER A 84 3.32 -4.05 14.61
N ILE A 85 2.66 -4.04 13.44
CA ILE A 85 2.37 -2.81 12.68
C ILE A 85 1.14 -2.14 13.30
N ALA A 86 1.36 -1.40 14.38
CA ALA A 86 0.32 -0.61 15.03
C ALA A 86 0.04 0.70 14.26
N LYS A 87 -1.17 1.25 14.42
CA LYS A 87 -1.52 2.57 13.88
C LYS A 87 -0.56 3.62 14.45
N GLY A 88 0.04 4.41 13.56
CA GLY A 88 1.03 5.44 13.92
C GLY A 88 2.48 4.95 13.83
N SER A 89 2.71 3.65 13.59
CA SER A 89 4.04 3.13 13.30
C SER A 89 4.57 3.68 11.99
N SER A 90 5.88 3.89 11.94
CA SER A 90 6.59 4.15 10.70
C SER A 90 7.15 2.84 10.18
N ILE A 91 7.05 2.61 8.87
CA ILE A 91 7.55 1.38 8.25
C ILE A 91 8.37 1.70 7.02
N THR A 92 9.44 0.94 6.82
CA THR A 92 10.18 0.90 5.55
C THR A 92 9.79 -0.38 4.83
N CYS A 93 9.32 -0.27 3.58
CA CYS A 93 8.75 -1.41 2.85
C CYS A 93 9.47 -1.69 1.55
N ILE A 94 9.60 -2.98 1.25
CA ILE A 94 9.80 -3.49 -0.11
C ILE A 94 8.43 -3.92 -0.62
N ILE A 95 8.02 -3.33 -1.75
CA ILE A 95 6.71 -3.56 -2.35
C ILE A 95 6.86 -4.01 -3.81
N GLU A 96 5.93 -4.86 -4.23
CA GLU A 96 5.84 -5.38 -5.60
C GLU A 96 4.57 -4.86 -6.28
N LEU A 97 4.67 -4.52 -7.56
CA LEU A 97 3.53 -4.12 -8.36
C LEU A 97 2.79 -5.35 -8.90
N SER A 98 1.49 -5.44 -8.61
CA SER A 98 0.65 -6.50 -9.17
C SER A 98 0.28 -6.21 -10.63
N PRO A 99 -0.06 -7.26 -11.41
CA PRO A 99 -0.67 -7.09 -12.72
C PRO A 99 -1.91 -6.18 -12.67
N VAL A 100 -2.21 -5.53 -13.79
CA VAL A 100 -3.41 -4.71 -13.95
C VAL A 100 -4.65 -5.56 -13.69
N TRP A 101 -5.52 -5.07 -12.83
CA TRP A 101 -6.79 -5.72 -12.52
C TRP A 101 -7.94 -4.96 -13.19
N PHE A 102 -9.02 -5.67 -13.50
CA PHE A 102 -10.25 -5.11 -14.05
C PHE A 102 -11.45 -5.56 -13.21
N VAL A 103 -12.33 -4.63 -12.88
CA VAL A 103 -13.63 -4.88 -12.25
C VAL A 103 -14.66 -3.99 -12.93
N ASN A 104 -15.62 -4.61 -13.61
CA ASN A 104 -16.58 -3.93 -14.47
C ASN A 104 -15.85 -3.04 -15.50
N LYS A 105 -16.09 -1.72 -15.45
CA LYS A 105 -15.41 -0.74 -16.30
C LYS A 105 -14.14 -0.17 -15.67
N THR A 106 -13.86 -0.48 -14.41
CA THR A 106 -12.77 0.13 -13.66
C THR A 106 -11.55 -0.77 -13.63
N PHE A 107 -10.37 -0.16 -13.63
CA PHE A 107 -9.13 -0.90 -13.64
C PHE A 107 -8.07 -0.16 -12.82
N GLY A 108 -6.96 -0.82 -12.57
CA GLY A 108 -5.81 -0.18 -11.95
C GLY A 108 -4.75 -1.17 -11.52
N LEU A 109 -3.88 -0.69 -10.65
CA LEU A 109 -2.78 -1.46 -10.11
C LEU A 109 -2.98 -1.72 -8.62
N THR A 110 -2.14 -2.58 -8.06
CA THR A 110 -2.11 -2.82 -6.61
C THR A 110 -0.68 -3.10 -6.18
N TRP A 111 -0.24 -2.46 -5.11
CA TRP A 111 1.00 -2.79 -4.44
C TRP A 111 0.79 -3.96 -3.49
N LYS A 112 1.71 -4.93 -3.51
CA LYS A 112 1.80 -6.02 -2.53
C LYS A 112 3.00 -5.79 -1.63
N LEU A 113 2.83 -6.04 -0.34
CA LEU A 113 3.94 -6.02 0.60
C LEU A 113 4.76 -7.31 0.43
N VAL A 114 6.06 -7.15 0.21
CA VAL A 114 7.02 -8.27 0.20
C VAL A 114 7.71 -8.33 1.56
N GLN A 115 8.24 -7.19 2.01
CA GLN A 115 8.95 -7.09 3.27
C GLN A 115 8.71 -5.74 3.94
N ALA A 116 8.66 -5.70 5.27
CA ALA A 116 8.64 -4.46 6.05
C ALA A 116 9.64 -4.51 7.21
N ALA A 117 10.28 -3.38 7.47
CA ALA A 117 10.93 -3.09 8.75
C ALA A 117 10.08 -2.08 9.51
N VAL A 118 9.74 -2.40 10.76
CA VAL A 118 8.85 -1.61 11.59
C VAL A 118 9.67 -0.78 12.57
N THR A 119 9.45 0.53 12.52
CA THR A 119 9.88 1.48 13.55
C THR A 119 8.66 1.81 14.40
N PRO A 120 8.60 1.35 15.66
CA PRO A 120 7.47 1.60 16.53
C PRO A 120 7.14 3.10 16.58
N GLY A 121 5.86 3.43 16.38
CA GLY A 121 5.40 4.79 16.61
C GLY A 121 5.38 5.12 18.10
N PRO A 122 5.16 6.39 18.47
CA PRO A 122 4.90 6.74 19.87
C PRO A 122 3.75 5.87 20.39
N GLN A 123 4.05 5.02 21.37
CA GLN A 123 3.04 4.18 22.00
C GLN A 123 2.04 5.10 22.70
N ASN A 124 0.80 5.13 22.20
CA ASN A 124 -0.29 5.59 23.05
C ASN A 124 -0.44 4.53 24.12
N PHE A 125 -0.05 4.83 25.36
CA PHE A 125 -0.26 3.95 26.50
C PHE A 125 -1.73 3.54 26.56
N ALA A 126 -2.02 2.30 26.18
CA ALA A 126 -3.34 1.72 26.20
C ALA A 126 -3.26 0.41 26.97
N GLY A 127 -3.76 0.43 28.21
CA GLY A 127 -3.65 -0.68 29.15
C GLY A 127 -2.52 -0.51 30.17
N TYR A 128 -2.31 -1.55 30.99
CA TYR A 128 -1.25 -1.59 31.98
C TYR A 128 0.11 -1.56 31.27
N SER A 129 0.85 -0.47 31.45
CA SER A 129 2.13 -0.20 30.77
C SER A 129 3.27 -0.01 31.77
N LEU A 130 3.08 -0.42 33.02
CA LEU A 130 4.13 -0.42 34.03
C LEU A 130 4.99 -1.65 33.78
N LEU A 131 6.30 -1.43 33.70
CA LEU A 131 7.27 -2.52 33.74
C LEU A 131 7.12 -3.19 35.11
N GLU A 132 7.05 -4.52 35.14
CA GLU A 132 7.22 -5.25 36.38
C GLU A 132 8.63 -4.93 36.88
N GLU A 133 8.73 -4.28 38.04
CA GLU A 133 10.00 -4.10 38.71
C GLU A 133 10.50 -5.50 39.07
N GLU A 134 11.65 -5.91 38.53
CA GLU A 134 12.32 -7.11 39.01
C GLU A 134 12.62 -6.88 40.50
N GLU A 135 11.94 -7.65 41.33
CA GLU A 135 12.07 -7.60 42.78
C GLU A 135 13.44 -8.20 43.13
N ASP A 136 14.48 -7.37 43.18
CA ASP A 136 15.79 -7.74 43.69
C ASP A 136 15.68 -8.09 45.18
N TRP A 137 15.55 -9.38 45.52
CA TRP A 137 15.73 -9.92 46.87
C TRP A 137 16.65 -11.15 46.90
#